data_AF-A0A842ZWR8-F1
#
_entry.id   AF-A0A842ZWR8-F1
#
_cell.length_a   1.000
_cell.length_b   1.000
_cell.length_c   1.000
_cell.angle_alpha   90.00
_cell.angle_beta   90.00
_cell.angle_gamma   90.00
#
_symmetry.space_group_name_H-M   'P 1'
#
loop_
_entity.id
_entity.type
_entity.pdbx_description
1 polymer ?
#
loop_
_entity_poly.entity_id
_entity_poly.type
_entity_poly.pdbx_seq_one_letter_code
_entity_poly.pdbx_strand_id
1 'polypeptide(L)'
;MSTREKVRFGKVMLTGVKHGTSDKLVLLEDDQGDILLATGTVIPADISDGYAKGCLFIDTNVGTGVTGLYCNKGTKDSCVFTAVTQG
;
A
#
# COMPACT_ATOMS: atom_id res chain seq x y z
N MET A 1 10.44 -25.03 12.99
CA MET A 1 9.84 -24.33 14.15
C MET A 1 10.04 -22.85 13.91
N SER A 2 8.96 -22.07 13.68
CA SER A 2 9.07 -20.62 13.49
C SER A 2 8.99 -19.94 14.85
N THR A 3 9.97 -19.11 15.16
CA THR A 3 10.03 -18.33 16.40
C THR A 3 9.40 -16.96 16.14
N ARG A 4 8.42 -16.56 16.98
CA ARG A 4 7.80 -15.24 16.88
C ARG A 4 8.60 -14.24 17.68
N GLU A 5 9.17 -13.23 17.04
CA GLU A 5 9.77 -12.09 17.71
C GLU A 5 8.71 -11.00 17.94
N LYS A 6 8.53 -10.57 19.19
CA LYS A 6 7.63 -9.47 19.54
C LYS A 6 8.42 -8.18 19.60
N VAL A 7 8.32 -7.35 18.57
CA VAL A 7 8.87 -6.00 18.58
C VAL A 7 7.85 -5.05 19.23
N ARG A 8 8.21 -4.42 20.35
CA ARG A 8 7.40 -3.40 21.01
C ARG A 8 7.88 -2.03 20.58
N PHE A 9 7.05 -1.31 19.85
CA PHE A 9 7.33 0.08 19.51
C PHE A 9 6.67 0.99 20.55
N GLY A 10 7.44 1.85 21.22
CA GLY A 10 6.93 2.77 22.26
C GLY A 10 6.06 3.90 21.71
N LYS A 11 6.41 4.44 20.54
CA LYS A 11 5.61 5.37 19.73
C LYS A 11 6.05 5.18 18.28
N VAL A 12 5.19 4.62 17.43
CA VAL A 12 5.46 4.54 15.99
C VAL A 12 4.97 5.83 15.35
N MET A 13 5.88 6.59 14.75
CA MET A 13 5.54 7.68 13.85
C MET A 13 5.93 7.23 12.44
N LEU A 14 4.95 6.83 11.64
CA LEU A 14 5.16 6.54 10.22
C LEU A 14 5.11 7.87 9.47
N THR A 15 6.27 8.44 9.20
CA THR A 15 6.40 9.61 8.35
C THR A 15 6.80 9.11 6.97
N GLY A 16 5.86 9.10 6.03
CA GLY A 16 6.19 8.68 4.68
C GLY A 16 7.12 9.68 4.00
N VAL A 17 7.98 9.17 3.12
CA VAL A 17 8.74 9.97 2.15
C VAL A 17 7.99 9.92 0.83
N LYS A 18 7.82 11.08 0.16
CA LYS A 18 7.29 11.09 -1.22
C LYS A 18 8.21 10.25 -2.08
N HIS A 19 7.68 9.23 -2.73
CA HIS A 19 8.45 8.38 -3.62
C HIS A 19 8.29 8.91 -5.06
N GLY A 20 9.27 9.69 -5.51
CA GLY A 20 9.29 10.31 -6.84
C GLY A 20 8.41 11.57 -6.96
N THR A 21 8.01 11.90 -8.18
CA THR A 21 7.11 13.03 -8.53
C THR A 21 5.62 12.67 -8.40
N SER A 22 5.30 11.43 -8.07
CA SER A 22 3.94 10.95 -7.86
C SER A 22 3.41 11.42 -6.51
N ASP A 23 2.12 11.75 -6.42
CA ASP A 23 1.40 12.05 -5.15
C ASP A 23 1.26 10.81 -4.23
N LYS A 24 2.15 9.81 -4.36
CA LYS A 24 2.17 8.61 -3.54
C LYS A 24 3.10 8.79 -2.35
N LEU A 25 2.63 8.32 -1.22
CA LEU A 25 3.35 8.23 0.03
C LEU A 25 3.44 6.75 0.43
N VAL A 26 4.66 6.23 0.50
CA VAL A 26 4.90 4.87 1.00
C VAL A 26 4.96 4.92 2.51
N LEU A 27 4.19 4.05 3.17
CA LEU A 27 4.08 3.97 4.63
C LEU A 27 4.76 2.71 5.16
N LEU A 28 4.71 1.60 4.42
CA LEU A 28 5.31 0.33 4.83
C LEU A 28 5.88 -0.43 3.63
N GLU A 29 7.07 -1.00 3.79
CA GLU A 29 7.75 -1.90 2.85
C GLU A 29 8.16 -3.19 3.60
N ASP A 30 8.34 -4.29 2.88
CA ASP A 30 8.91 -5.52 3.42
C ASP A 30 10.46 -5.53 3.37
N ASP A 31 11.08 -6.68 3.67
CA ASP A 31 12.53 -6.84 3.68
C ASP A 31 13.17 -6.83 2.28
N GLN A 32 12.36 -6.95 1.23
CA GLN A 32 12.77 -6.89 -0.17
C GLN A 32 12.55 -5.50 -0.77
N GLY A 33 11.93 -4.58 -0.03
CA GLY A 33 11.58 -3.25 -0.48
C GLY A 33 10.24 -3.19 -1.23
N ASP A 34 9.45 -4.26 -1.21
CA ASP A 34 8.12 -4.24 -1.83
C ASP A 34 7.13 -3.50 -0.91
N ILE A 35 6.37 -2.59 -1.50
CA ILE A 35 5.41 -1.74 -0.78
C ILE A 35 4.26 -2.60 -0.26
N LEU A 36 4.03 -2.53 1.05
CA LEU A 36 2.93 -3.19 1.77
C LEU A 36 1.75 -2.23 2.03
N LEU A 37 2.03 -0.95 2.24
CA LEU A 37 1.01 0.09 2.45
C LEU A 37 1.46 1.42 1.84
N ALA A 38 0.61 2.00 1.00
CA ALA A 38 0.79 3.34 0.46
C ALA A 38 -0.52 4.15 0.44
N THR A 39 -0.39 5.45 0.24
CA THR A 39 -1.52 6.36 0.08
C THR A 39 -1.23 7.41 -0.99
N GLY A 40 -2.26 7.95 -1.64
CA GLY A 40 -2.10 9.01 -2.64
C GLY A 40 -3.43 9.37 -3.30
N THR A 41 -3.37 10.31 -4.25
CA THR A 41 -4.56 10.84 -4.95
C THR A 41 -4.93 10.05 -6.21
N VAL A 42 -4.05 9.14 -6.64
CA VAL A 42 -4.21 8.32 -7.84
C VAL A 42 -3.85 6.88 -7.50
N ILE A 43 -4.81 5.97 -7.72
CA ILE A 43 -4.60 4.53 -7.59
C ILE A 43 -3.50 4.09 -8.56
N PRO A 44 -2.50 3.29 -8.15
CA PRO A 44 -1.49 2.79 -9.06
C PRO A 44 -2.11 2.01 -10.23
N ALA A 45 -1.61 2.23 -11.44
CA ALA A 45 -2.06 1.51 -12.64
C ALA A 45 -1.71 0.02 -12.56
N ASP A 46 -2.43 -0.82 -13.30
CA ASP A 46 -2.29 -2.29 -13.32
C ASP A 46 -0.96 -2.83 -13.92
N ILE A 47 -0.01 -1.93 -14.17
CA ILE A 47 1.34 -2.23 -14.64
C ILE A 47 2.42 -1.54 -13.77
N SER A 48 2.00 -0.99 -12.63
CA SER A 48 2.95 -0.39 -11.69
C SER A 48 3.77 -1.49 -11.01
N ASP A 49 5.04 -1.20 -10.78
CA ASP A 49 5.96 -2.13 -10.09
C ASP A 49 6.18 -1.74 -8.63
N GLY A 50 6.68 -2.71 -7.85
CA GLY A 50 7.17 -2.51 -6.48
C GLY A 50 6.10 -2.57 -5.40
N TYR A 51 4.90 -3.04 -5.72
CA TYR A 51 3.82 -3.25 -4.75
C TYR A 51 3.63 -4.75 -4.51
N ALA A 52 3.81 -5.19 -3.27
CA ALA A 52 3.63 -6.59 -2.93
C ALA A 52 2.21 -7.07 -3.28
N LYS A 53 2.07 -8.35 -3.64
CA LYS A 53 0.74 -8.96 -3.75
C LYS A 53 0.05 -8.87 -2.39
N GLY A 54 -1.19 -8.35 -2.38
CA GLY A 54 -1.96 -8.12 -1.16
C GLY A 54 -1.67 -6.80 -0.44
N CYS A 55 -0.80 -5.94 -0.99
CA CYS A 55 -0.57 -4.61 -0.41
C CYS A 55 -1.85 -3.77 -0.45
N LEU A 56 -1.93 -2.79 0.46
CA LEU A 56 -3.05 -1.86 0.53
C LEU A 56 -2.67 -0.49 -0.01
N PHE A 57 -3.62 0.13 -0.71
CA PHE A 57 -3.53 1.51 -1.15
C PHE A 57 -4.75 2.29 -0.64
N ILE A 58 -4.50 3.45 -0.02
CA ILE A 58 -5.53 4.38 0.44
C ILE A 58 -5.59 5.57 -0.52
N ASP A 59 -6.66 5.63 -1.31
CA ASP A 59 -6.98 6.78 -2.18
C ASP A 59 -7.52 7.95 -1.32
N THR A 60 -6.77 9.05 -1.30
CA THR A 60 -7.09 10.26 -0.54
C THR A 60 -7.92 11.26 -1.33
N ASN A 61 -8.23 10.98 -2.59
CA ASN A 61 -9.02 11.82 -3.49
C ASN A 61 -10.24 11.06 -4.04
N VAL A 62 -10.78 10.15 -3.23
CA VAL A 62 -11.95 9.38 -3.62
C VAL A 62 -13.20 10.29 -3.65
N GLY A 63 -13.97 10.24 -4.73
CA GLY A 63 -15.27 10.90 -4.82
C GLY A 63 -16.28 10.34 -3.80
N THR A 64 -17.33 11.09 -3.48
CA THR A 64 -18.38 10.63 -2.54
C THR A 64 -19.01 9.30 -2.96
N GLY A 65 -19.06 8.33 -2.05
CA GLY A 65 -19.85 7.09 -2.21
C GLY A 65 -19.10 5.83 -2.67
N VAL A 66 -17.79 5.88 -2.85
CA VAL A 66 -16.92 4.73 -3.18
C VAL A 66 -15.91 4.47 -2.06
N THR A 67 -15.44 3.22 -1.95
CA THR A 67 -14.39 2.85 -0.98
C THR A 67 -13.06 3.49 -1.38
N GLY A 68 -12.37 4.12 -0.43
CA GLY A 68 -11.02 4.65 -0.63
C GLY A 68 -9.92 3.59 -0.44
N LEU A 69 -10.28 2.34 -0.13
CA LEU A 69 -9.31 1.28 0.15
C LEU A 69 -9.23 0.29 -1.02
N TYR A 70 -8.03 0.07 -1.52
CA TYR A 70 -7.73 -0.84 -2.63
C TYR A 70 -6.70 -1.88 -2.22
N CYS A 71 -6.78 -3.07 -2.82
CA CYS A 71 -5.84 -4.17 -2.59
C CYS A 71 -5.25 -4.64 -3.92
N ASN A 72 -3.92 -4.80 -3.98
CA ASN A 72 -3.25 -5.38 -5.13
C ASN A 72 -3.51 -6.89 -5.20
N LYS A 73 -4.23 -7.35 -6.23
CA LYS A 73 -4.46 -8.78 -6.51
C LYS A 73 -3.44 -9.36 -7.51
N GLY A 74 -2.67 -8.52 -8.17
CA GLY A 74 -1.63 -8.86 -9.15
C GLY A 74 -0.33 -9.34 -8.50
N THR A 75 0.77 -9.18 -9.22
CA THR A 75 2.14 -9.43 -8.72
C THR A 75 2.85 -8.09 -8.49
N LYS A 76 4.07 -8.15 -7.94
CA LYS A 76 4.91 -6.96 -7.77
C LYS A 76 5.39 -6.33 -9.09
N ASP A 77 5.33 -7.09 -10.19
CA ASP A 77 5.76 -6.66 -11.52
C ASP A 77 4.55 -6.38 -12.46
N SER A 78 3.33 -6.57 -11.95
CA SER A 78 2.08 -6.28 -12.66
C SER A 78 0.95 -6.23 -11.64
N CYS A 79 0.75 -5.05 -11.08
CA CYS A 79 -0.30 -4.80 -10.10
C CYS A 79 -1.70 -5.01 -10.67
N VAL A 80 -2.68 -5.29 -9.83
CA VAL A 80 -4.10 -5.19 -10.19
C VAL A 80 -4.85 -4.68 -8.97
N PHE A 81 -5.06 -3.36 -8.87
CA PHE A 81 -5.69 -2.77 -7.69
C PHE A 81 -7.21 -2.85 -7.78
N THR A 82 -7.82 -3.57 -6.84
CA THR A 82 -9.29 -3.67 -6.74
C THR A 82 -9.79 -3.01 -5.46
N ALA A 83 -10.89 -2.28 -5.58
CA ALA A 83 -11.64 -1.73 -4.46
C ALA A 83 -12.01 -2.81 -3.42
N VAL A 84 -11.77 -2.52 -2.14
CA VAL A 84 -12.16 -3.36 -1.01
C VAL A 84 -13.57 -2.95 -0.56
N THR A 85 -14.54 -3.85 -0.72
CA THR A 85 -15.94 -3.62 -0.34
C THR A 85 -16.26 -4.29 1.00
N GLN A 86 -17.10 -3.64 1.82
CA GLN A 86 -17.70 -4.28 2.99
C GLN A 86 -18.88 -5.15 2.51
N GLY A 87 -18.91 -6.41 2.97
CA GLY A 87 -19.99 -7.35 2.67
C GLY A 87 -21.19 -7.21 3.60
#